data_AF-A0A0T6AQ64-F1
#
_entry.id   AF-A0A0T6AQ64-F1
#
_cell.length_a   1.000
_cell.length_b   1.000
_cell.length_c   1.000
_cell.angle_alpha   90.00
_cell.angle_beta   90.00
_cell.angle_gamma   90.00
#
_symmetry.space_group_name_H-M   'P 1'
#
loop_
_entity.id
_entity.type
_entity.pdbx_description
1 polymer ?
#
loop_
_entity_poly.entity_id
_entity_poly.type
_entity_poly.pdbx_seq_one_letter_code
_entity_poly.pdbx_strand_id
1 'polypeptide(L)'
;MTAVPVEVRRLLRRVARTLAWGQAWAWAVRGVTIAAAASLAWALLGTVIPLSLPPLLVLAAGLAAALLLALARGVLPVRDLAPAARVADAELRLRERVSTALDLATGRIPATALADQVLRDAAATARDALPGARLRPAWPGGTRRALLVVSLAALASVLVPGFSLPATPARETAVRIKREGRRLEQVAKQLEQLARTERAPQARRTAPEVRSLARELQRERMDRSAALARIAALERQLEAARRQLSQRIGEALNPQAPAQIPESLFRPTTTLDQNIRQLRELAARLSQEQNVEGQRDDLLAQLAQLSQSGEGQLPIEARRKLEEARRKTEAGDTAGGREALTEAIQELEGLRAVLADENALRMTERELERSSMRIARGAGPESAEEVERGETRTAPPGPGTKRLQEQEGEAVGAPPQPGPNEGSTPGQGKIAEKLGPQSPRLDAEAQRSRVRGQEGQGQLQTTELLGPGRKQPARAPAVNVSPLVVRRADEHMARARVPADLRAVVRRYFLALAQRR
;
A
#
# COMPACT_ATOMS: atom_id res chain seq x y z
N MET A 1 -31.89 -8.64 53.85
CA MET A 1 -30.70 -8.86 53.01
C MET A 1 -29.52 -8.24 53.73
N THR A 2 -28.53 -9.03 54.13
CA THR A 2 -27.34 -8.53 54.83
C THR A 2 -26.34 -7.98 53.81
N ALA A 3 -25.80 -6.78 54.05
CA ALA A 3 -24.83 -6.19 53.14
C ALA A 3 -23.49 -6.95 53.20
N VAL A 4 -22.84 -7.15 52.04
CA VAL A 4 -21.50 -7.74 51.97
C VAL A 4 -20.51 -6.89 52.80
N PRO A 5 -19.73 -7.49 53.73
CA PRO A 5 -18.72 -6.77 54.50
C PRO A 5 -17.77 -5.95 53.62
N VAL A 6 -17.33 -4.79 54.10
CA VAL A 6 -16.53 -3.83 53.31
C VAL A 6 -15.17 -4.42 52.95
N GLU A 7 -14.57 -5.19 53.87
CA GLU A 7 -13.28 -5.85 53.76
C GLU A 7 -13.32 -6.93 52.67
N VAL A 8 -14.35 -7.78 52.71
CA VAL A 8 -14.64 -8.80 51.68
C VAL A 8 -14.80 -8.15 50.31
N ARG A 9 -15.58 -7.07 50.23
CA ARG A 9 -15.80 -6.34 48.98
C ARG A 9 -14.52 -5.71 48.42
N ARG A 10 -13.65 -5.16 49.27
CA ARG A 10 -12.36 -4.58 48.86
C ARG A 10 -11.41 -5.65 48.33
N LEU A 11 -11.30 -6.79 49.01
CA LEU A 11 -10.49 -7.93 48.56
C LEU A 11 -11.00 -8.45 47.20
N LEU A 12 -12.31 -8.67 47.08
CA LEU A 12 -12.94 -9.16 45.85
C LEU A 12 -12.75 -8.18 44.68
N ARG A 13 -12.90 -6.87 44.90
CA ARG A 13 -12.64 -5.86 43.85
C ARG A 13 -11.19 -5.88 43.40
N ARG A 14 -10.23 -6.09 44.31
CA ARG A 14 -8.80 -6.17 43.97
C ARG A 14 -8.51 -7.40 43.12
N VAL A 15 -9.01 -8.57 43.54
CA VAL A 15 -8.88 -9.85 42.82
C VAL A 15 -9.59 -9.79 41.46
N ALA A 16 -10.80 -9.22 41.41
CA ALA A 16 -11.56 -9.02 40.19
C ALA A 16 -10.82 -8.13 39.19
N ARG A 17 -10.18 -7.04 39.64
CA ARG A 17 -9.34 -6.18 38.79
C ARG A 17 -8.13 -6.93 38.24
N THR A 18 -7.41 -7.69 39.07
CA THR A 18 -6.26 -8.47 38.58
C THR A 18 -6.66 -9.54 37.56
N LEU A 19 -7.83 -10.17 37.75
CA LEU A 19 -8.38 -11.11 36.78
C LEU A 19 -8.83 -10.42 35.49
N ALA A 20 -9.46 -9.24 35.59
CA ALA A 20 -9.85 -8.44 34.44
C ALA A 20 -8.62 -8.02 33.61
N TRP A 21 -7.52 -7.62 34.26
CA TRP A 21 -6.25 -7.32 33.59
C TRP A 21 -5.61 -8.56 32.95
N GLY A 22 -5.66 -9.73 33.62
CA GLY A 22 -5.20 -10.98 33.02
C GLY A 22 -6.00 -11.38 31.78
N GLN A 23 -7.33 -11.20 31.82
CA GLN A 23 -8.18 -11.41 30.64
C GLN A 23 -7.92 -10.36 29.55
N ALA A 24 -7.77 -9.09 29.92
CA ALA A 24 -7.42 -8.02 28.99
C ALA A 24 -6.12 -8.32 28.25
N TRP A 25 -5.10 -8.83 28.96
CA TRP A 25 -3.84 -9.26 28.36
C TRP A 25 -4.02 -10.45 27.40
N ALA A 26 -4.84 -11.44 27.75
CA ALA A 26 -5.16 -12.53 26.84
C ALA A 26 -5.89 -12.07 25.57
N TRP A 27 -6.81 -11.11 25.70
CA TRP A 27 -7.50 -10.49 24.56
C TRP A 27 -6.56 -9.62 23.73
N ALA A 28 -5.62 -8.91 24.35
CA ALA A 28 -4.58 -8.16 23.64
C ALA A 28 -3.74 -9.09 22.76
N VAL A 29 -3.27 -10.21 23.32
CA VAL A 29 -2.49 -11.21 22.56
C VAL A 29 -3.31 -11.78 21.39
N ARG A 30 -4.60 -12.08 21.60
CA ARG A 30 -5.49 -12.53 20.51
C ARG A 30 -5.72 -11.45 19.45
N GLY A 31 -5.96 -10.21 19.87
CA GLY A 31 -6.12 -9.08 18.96
C GLY A 31 -4.88 -8.86 18.11
N VAL A 32 -3.69 -8.90 18.72
CA VAL A 32 -2.40 -8.84 18.01
C VAL A 32 -2.26 -9.99 17.00
N THR A 33 -2.62 -11.22 17.36
CA THR A 33 -2.57 -12.35 16.41
C THR A 33 -3.50 -12.17 15.22
N ILE A 34 -4.72 -11.67 15.46
CA ILE A 34 -5.72 -11.43 14.40
C ILE A 34 -5.26 -10.29 13.50
N ALA A 35 -4.76 -9.19 14.07
CA ALA A 35 -4.21 -8.06 13.32
C ALA A 35 -3.01 -8.48 12.46
N ALA A 36 -2.09 -9.27 13.01
CA ALA A 36 -0.94 -9.77 12.26
C ALA A 36 -1.34 -10.76 11.16
N ALA A 37 -2.29 -11.66 11.42
CA ALA A 37 -2.82 -12.57 10.41
C ALA A 37 -3.56 -11.81 9.28
N ALA A 38 -4.36 -10.80 9.62
CA ALA A 38 -5.03 -9.94 8.65
C ALA A 38 -4.02 -9.14 7.82
N SER A 39 -2.97 -8.59 8.44
CA SER A 39 -1.88 -7.90 7.74
C SER A 39 -1.11 -8.83 6.80
N LEU A 40 -0.85 -10.07 7.21
CA LEU A 40 -0.21 -11.08 6.37
C LEU A 40 -1.10 -11.44 5.17
N ALA A 41 -2.39 -11.69 5.41
CA ALA A 41 -3.34 -11.95 4.34
C ALA A 41 -3.45 -10.77 3.36
N TRP A 42 -3.42 -9.53 3.87
CA TRP A 42 -3.41 -8.32 3.05
C TRP A 42 -2.15 -8.20 2.19
N ALA A 43 -0.98 -8.48 2.77
CA ALA A 43 0.29 -8.49 2.03
C ALA A 43 0.28 -9.54 0.91
N LEU A 44 -0.22 -10.76 1.19
CA LEU A 44 -0.36 -11.81 0.19
C LEU A 44 -1.37 -11.43 -0.90
N LEU A 45 -2.50 -10.80 -0.55
CA LEU A 45 -3.48 -10.34 -1.53
C LEU A 45 -2.89 -9.25 -2.44
N GLY A 46 -2.00 -8.41 -1.91
CA GLY A 46 -1.23 -7.41 -2.68
C GLY A 46 -0.38 -8.01 -3.80
N THR A 47 0.00 -9.29 -3.72
CA THR A 47 0.74 -9.97 -4.80
C THR A 47 -0.13 -10.33 -6.00
N VAL A 48 -1.45 -10.38 -5.81
CA VAL A 48 -2.44 -10.73 -6.83
C VAL A 48 -3.13 -9.46 -7.34
N ILE A 49 -3.59 -8.61 -6.43
CA ILE A 49 -4.32 -7.37 -6.72
C ILE A 49 -3.43 -6.20 -6.30
N PRO A 50 -3.19 -5.19 -7.16
CA PRO A 50 -2.42 -4.01 -6.78
C PRO A 50 -3.23 -3.16 -5.78
N LEU A 51 -3.08 -3.45 -4.49
CA LEU A 51 -3.71 -2.73 -3.39
C LEU A 51 -2.88 -1.49 -3.05
N SER A 52 -3.56 -0.35 -2.91
CA SER A 52 -2.91 0.95 -2.61
C SER A 52 -2.49 1.11 -1.14
N LEU A 53 -3.01 0.29 -0.23
CA LEU A 53 -2.79 0.42 1.21
C LEU A 53 -1.60 -0.42 1.68
N PRO A 54 -0.57 0.20 2.30
CA PRO A 54 0.57 -0.54 2.83
C PRO A 54 0.12 -1.47 3.97
N PRO A 55 0.62 -2.72 4.03
CA PRO A 55 0.23 -3.70 5.04
C PRO A 55 0.54 -3.24 6.47
N LEU A 56 1.54 -2.36 6.64
CA LEU A 56 1.89 -1.73 7.91
C LEU A 56 0.77 -0.90 8.51
N LEU A 57 -0.02 -0.17 7.70
CA LEU A 57 -1.15 0.60 8.22
C LEU A 57 -2.28 -0.31 8.71
N VAL A 58 -2.50 -1.43 8.02
CA VAL A 58 -3.48 -2.46 8.45
C VAL A 58 -3.04 -3.07 9.78
N LEU A 59 -1.75 -3.38 9.92
CA LEU A 59 -1.18 -3.87 11.18
C LEU A 59 -1.31 -2.83 12.30
N ALA A 60 -0.95 -1.57 12.05
CA ALA A 60 -1.04 -0.49 13.03
C ALA A 60 -2.48 -0.23 13.49
N ALA A 61 -3.43 -0.18 12.56
CA ALA A 61 -4.85 -0.03 12.87
C ALA A 61 -5.39 -1.22 13.68
N GLY A 62 -5.01 -2.44 13.31
CA GLY A 62 -5.37 -3.65 14.05
C GLY A 62 -4.79 -3.69 15.47
N LEU A 63 -3.54 -3.26 15.64
CA LEU A 63 -2.89 -3.14 16.95
C LEU A 63 -3.57 -2.07 17.83
N ALA A 64 -3.93 -0.92 17.25
CA ALA A 64 -4.66 0.13 17.95
C ALA A 64 -6.03 -0.37 18.42
N ALA A 65 -6.78 -1.07 17.56
CA ALA A 65 -8.06 -1.67 17.93
C ALA A 65 -7.91 -2.74 19.04
N ALA A 66 -6.89 -3.59 18.95
CA ALA A 66 -6.60 -4.60 19.97
C ALA A 66 -6.24 -3.97 21.33
N LEU A 67 -5.45 -2.89 21.32
CA LEU A 67 -5.10 -2.13 22.52
C LEU A 67 -6.34 -1.47 23.14
N LEU A 68 -7.20 -0.84 22.34
CA LEU A 68 -8.44 -0.21 22.82
C LEU A 68 -9.39 -1.25 23.42
N LEU A 69 -9.57 -2.40 22.79
CA LEU A 69 -10.38 -3.50 23.31
C LEU A 69 -9.83 -4.05 24.64
N ALA A 70 -8.52 -4.21 24.74
CA ALA A 70 -7.87 -4.65 25.96
C ALA A 70 -8.04 -3.61 27.09
N LEU A 71 -7.84 -2.33 26.79
CA LEU A 71 -7.98 -1.23 27.74
C LEU A 71 -9.43 -1.11 28.22
N ALA A 72 -10.40 -1.12 27.29
CA ALA A 72 -11.82 -1.08 27.62
C ALA A 72 -12.19 -2.22 28.58
N ARG A 73 -11.70 -3.43 28.32
CA ARG A 73 -11.99 -4.61 29.15
C ARG A 73 -11.28 -4.60 30.51
N GLY A 74 -10.12 -3.95 30.63
CA GLY A 74 -9.40 -3.75 31.89
C GLY A 74 -10.01 -2.66 32.79
N VAL A 75 -10.65 -1.65 32.20
CA VAL A 75 -11.25 -0.50 32.91
C VAL A 75 -12.74 -0.71 33.24
N LEU A 76 -13.46 -1.50 32.43
CA LEU A 76 -14.87 -1.81 32.67
C LEU A 76 -15.09 -2.45 34.05
N PRO A 77 -16.12 -2.00 34.80
CA PRO A 77 -16.41 -2.54 36.12
C PRO A 77 -16.79 -4.02 36.04
N VAL A 78 -16.16 -4.84 36.88
CA VAL A 78 -16.49 -6.26 36.99
C VAL A 78 -17.87 -6.39 37.64
N ARG A 79 -18.86 -6.84 36.86
CA ARG A 79 -20.25 -7.01 37.30
C ARG A 79 -20.47 -8.23 38.21
N ASP A 80 -19.65 -9.27 38.06
CA ASP A 80 -19.79 -10.51 38.82
C ASP A 80 -18.58 -10.75 39.73
N LEU A 81 -18.84 -10.78 41.04
CA LEU A 81 -17.83 -11.03 42.08
C LEU A 81 -17.71 -12.52 42.44
N ALA A 82 -18.66 -13.37 42.02
CA ALA A 82 -18.65 -14.80 42.30
C ALA A 82 -17.40 -15.53 41.77
N PRO A 83 -16.94 -15.33 40.52
CA PRO A 83 -15.70 -15.96 40.05
C PRO A 83 -14.47 -15.43 40.80
N ALA A 84 -14.46 -14.13 41.15
CA ALA A 84 -13.39 -13.53 41.92
C ALA A 84 -13.30 -14.14 43.34
N ALA A 85 -14.44 -14.48 43.96
CA ALA A 85 -14.47 -15.10 45.28
C ALA A 85 -13.91 -16.52 45.25
N ARG A 86 -14.28 -17.33 44.26
CA ARG A 86 -13.74 -18.69 44.09
C ARG A 86 -12.23 -18.69 43.85
N VAL A 87 -11.76 -17.78 43.00
CA VAL A 87 -10.31 -17.63 42.73
C VAL A 87 -9.58 -17.13 43.98
N ALA A 88 -10.15 -16.17 44.72
CA ALA A 88 -9.57 -15.69 45.98
C ALA A 88 -9.44 -16.83 47.01
N ASP A 89 -10.48 -17.65 47.17
CA ASP A 89 -10.45 -18.78 48.10
C ASP A 89 -9.43 -19.84 47.71
N ALA A 90 -9.26 -20.13 46.41
CA ALA A 90 -8.30 -21.10 45.91
C ALA A 90 -6.84 -20.62 46.02
N GLU A 91 -6.55 -19.41 45.55
CA GLU A 91 -5.19 -18.86 45.47
C GLU A 91 -4.67 -18.39 46.83
N LEU A 92 -5.54 -17.81 47.67
CA LEU A 92 -5.18 -17.35 49.01
C LEU A 92 -5.48 -18.40 50.09
N ARG A 93 -5.92 -19.61 49.70
CA ARG A 93 -6.24 -20.75 50.58
C ARG A 93 -7.24 -20.43 51.70
N LEU A 94 -8.24 -19.60 51.40
CA LEU A 94 -9.22 -19.11 52.39
C LEU A 94 -10.35 -20.11 52.69
N ARG A 95 -10.30 -21.34 52.14
CA ARG A 95 -11.22 -22.45 52.45
C ARG A 95 -12.70 -22.06 52.32
N GLU A 96 -13.07 -21.47 51.19
CA GLU A 96 -14.46 -21.10 50.82
C GLU A 96 -15.11 -20.02 51.72
N ARG A 97 -14.35 -19.38 52.62
CA ARG A 97 -14.89 -18.37 53.55
C ARG A 97 -15.42 -17.15 52.82
N VAL A 98 -14.74 -16.70 51.75
CA VAL A 98 -15.10 -15.48 51.03
C VAL A 98 -16.24 -15.72 50.04
N SER A 99 -16.24 -16.86 49.33
CA SER A 99 -17.34 -17.28 48.46
C SER A 99 -18.63 -17.56 49.24
N THR A 100 -18.54 -18.28 50.35
CA THR A 100 -19.69 -18.55 51.22
C THR A 100 -20.28 -17.26 51.79
N ALA A 101 -19.45 -16.32 52.24
CA ALA A 101 -19.91 -15.01 52.70
C ALA A 101 -20.59 -14.20 51.60
N LEU A 102 -20.08 -14.27 50.36
CA LEU A 102 -20.71 -13.61 49.21
C LEU A 102 -22.07 -14.25 48.87
N ASP A 103 -22.17 -15.58 48.84
CA ASP A 103 -23.41 -16.29 48.53
C ASP A 103 -24.49 -16.10 49.62
N LEU A 104 -24.09 -16.02 50.90
CA LEU A 104 -24.98 -15.65 52.01
C LEU A 104 -25.48 -14.20 51.90
N ALA A 105 -24.59 -13.24 51.63
CA ALA A 105 -24.95 -11.82 51.53
C ALA A 105 -25.76 -11.49 50.27
N THR A 106 -25.58 -12.25 49.18
CA THR A 106 -26.36 -12.12 47.94
C THR A 106 -27.67 -12.91 47.96
N GLY A 107 -27.94 -13.68 49.02
CA GLY A 107 -29.17 -14.44 49.18
C GLY A 107 -29.24 -15.72 48.34
N ARG A 108 -28.12 -16.20 47.80
CA ARG A 108 -28.03 -17.48 47.08
C ARG A 108 -28.13 -18.68 48.03
N ILE A 109 -27.76 -18.48 49.30
CA ILE A 109 -27.90 -19.45 50.39
C ILE A 109 -28.84 -18.84 51.45
N PRO A 110 -29.80 -19.61 52.01
CA PRO A 110 -30.68 -19.12 53.06
C PRO A 110 -29.88 -18.72 54.31
N ALA A 111 -30.27 -17.59 54.93
CA ALA A 111 -29.65 -17.13 56.16
C ALA A 111 -29.98 -18.09 57.32
N THR A 112 -28.96 -18.55 58.03
CA THR A 112 -29.08 -19.35 59.24
C THR A 112 -28.79 -18.49 60.47
N ALA A 113 -29.06 -18.99 61.69
CA ALA A 113 -28.75 -18.29 62.94
C ALA A 113 -27.26 -17.93 63.11
N LEU A 114 -26.37 -18.57 62.34
CA LEU A 114 -24.92 -18.33 62.36
C LEU A 114 -24.44 -17.37 61.26
N ALA A 115 -25.34 -16.83 60.42
CA ALA A 115 -24.96 -16.01 59.28
C ALA A 115 -24.06 -14.82 59.65
N ASP A 116 -24.38 -14.12 60.74
CA ASP A 116 -23.58 -12.97 61.19
C ASP A 116 -22.20 -13.35 61.73
N GLN A 117 -22.03 -14.58 62.20
CA GLN A 117 -20.75 -15.09 62.69
C GLN A 117 -19.85 -15.50 61.52
N VAL A 118 -20.45 -16.11 60.47
CA VAL A 118 -19.75 -16.42 59.21
C VAL A 118 -19.32 -15.15 58.48
N LEU A 119 -20.15 -14.11 58.44
CA LEU A 119 -19.79 -12.83 57.83
C LEU A 119 -18.65 -12.12 58.57
N ARG A 120 -18.60 -12.18 59.91
CA ARG A 120 -17.52 -11.62 60.72
C ARG A 120 -16.20 -12.37 60.55
N ASP A 121 -16.24 -13.71 60.55
CA ASP A 121 -15.06 -14.54 60.30
C ASP A 121 -14.47 -14.31 58.90
N ALA A 122 -15.33 -14.21 57.88
CA ALA A 122 -14.91 -13.90 56.52
C ALA A 122 -14.31 -12.49 56.40
N ALA A 123 -14.85 -11.50 57.12
CA ALA A 123 -14.32 -10.13 57.13
C ALA A 123 -12.93 -10.05 57.77
N ALA A 124 -12.71 -10.72 58.91
CA ALA A 124 -11.40 -10.79 59.56
C ALA A 124 -10.38 -11.48 58.65
N THR A 125 -10.72 -12.64 58.11
CA THR A 125 -9.86 -13.40 57.21
C THR A 125 -9.52 -12.61 55.94
N ALA A 126 -10.49 -11.88 55.37
CA ALA A 126 -10.25 -11.03 54.21
C ALA A 126 -9.30 -9.86 54.53
N ARG A 127 -9.41 -9.28 55.73
CA ARG A 127 -8.55 -8.17 56.20
C ARG A 127 -7.09 -8.59 56.29
N ASP A 128 -6.84 -9.79 56.79
CA ASP A 128 -5.49 -10.35 56.93
C ASP A 128 -4.89 -10.75 55.56
N ALA A 129 -5.73 -11.13 54.61
CA ALA A 129 -5.30 -11.51 53.26
C ALA A 129 -5.03 -10.32 52.31
N LEU A 130 -5.55 -9.12 52.60
CA LEU A 130 -5.42 -7.93 51.76
C LEU A 130 -3.98 -7.52 51.41
N PRO A 131 -2.99 -7.55 52.33
CA PRO A 131 -1.60 -7.17 52.05
C PRO A 131 -0.90 -8.15 51.11
N GLY A 132 -1.25 -9.45 51.20
CA GLY A 132 -0.63 -10.55 50.46
C GLY A 132 -1.31 -10.92 49.14
N ALA A 133 -2.43 -10.28 48.78
CA ALA A 133 -3.23 -10.58 47.60
C ALA A 133 -2.56 -10.17 46.25
N ARG A 134 -1.37 -10.72 45.96
CA ARG A 134 -0.68 -10.61 44.67
C ARG A 134 -0.86 -11.91 43.91
N LEU A 135 -1.88 -11.95 43.06
CA LEU A 135 -2.05 -13.04 42.11
C LEU A 135 -0.91 -13.02 41.09
N ARG A 136 -0.28 -14.18 40.84
CA ARG A 136 0.76 -14.29 39.82
C ARG A 136 0.10 -14.09 38.45
N PRO A 137 0.52 -13.09 37.65
CA PRO A 137 0.01 -12.94 36.30
C PRO A 137 0.44 -14.16 35.48
N ALA A 138 -0.51 -15.01 35.12
CA ALA A 138 -0.25 -16.13 34.23
C ALA A 138 -0.03 -15.59 32.81
N TRP A 139 1.09 -15.96 32.20
CA TRP A 139 1.33 -15.66 30.79
C TRP A 139 0.27 -16.40 29.95
N PRO A 140 -0.46 -15.72 29.04
CA PRO A 140 -1.47 -16.37 28.23
C PRO A 140 -0.81 -17.44 27.35
N GLY A 141 -1.38 -18.64 27.36
CA GLY A 141 -1.03 -19.69 26.40
C GLY A 141 -1.35 -19.21 24.99
N GLY A 142 -0.35 -18.74 24.26
CA GLY A 142 -0.52 -18.14 22.93
C GLY A 142 0.47 -17.03 22.59
N THR A 143 1.16 -16.46 23.58
CA THR A 143 2.18 -15.40 23.37
C THR A 143 3.28 -15.80 22.38
N ARG A 144 3.78 -17.04 22.45
CA ARG A 144 4.76 -17.55 21.48
C ARG A 144 4.22 -17.61 20.05
N ARG A 145 2.96 -18.04 19.87
CA ARG A 145 2.32 -18.05 18.54
C ARG A 145 2.10 -16.64 18.03
N ALA A 146 1.71 -15.71 18.90
CA ALA A 146 1.58 -14.29 18.56
C ALA A 146 2.89 -13.70 18.07
N LEU A 147 4.00 -13.95 18.77
CA LEU A 147 5.32 -13.50 18.35
C LEU A 147 5.72 -14.08 16.99
N LEU A 148 5.47 -15.36 16.75
CA LEU A 148 5.74 -15.99 15.45
C LEU A 148 4.92 -15.35 14.32
N VAL A 149 3.61 -15.18 14.49
CA VAL A 149 2.75 -14.58 13.45
C VAL A 149 3.11 -13.12 13.20
N VAL A 150 3.41 -12.36 14.26
CA VAL A 150 3.89 -10.97 14.13
C VAL A 150 5.22 -10.91 13.40
N SER A 151 6.18 -11.80 13.73
CA SER A 151 7.46 -11.86 13.03
C SER A 151 7.28 -12.22 11.55
N LEU A 152 6.36 -13.13 11.23
CA LEU A 152 6.08 -13.53 9.87
C LEU A 152 5.40 -12.41 9.07
N ALA A 153 4.46 -11.67 9.69
CA ALA A 153 3.80 -10.52 9.10
C ALA A 153 4.78 -9.35 8.86
N ALA A 154 5.70 -9.11 9.80
CA ALA A 154 6.76 -8.11 9.65
C ALA A 154 7.72 -8.50 8.51
N LEU A 155 8.14 -9.77 8.46
CA LEU A 155 8.99 -10.30 7.39
C LEU A 155 8.30 -10.19 6.02
N ALA A 156 7.04 -10.59 5.93
CA ALA A 156 6.24 -10.48 4.71
C ALA A 156 6.09 -9.01 4.27
N SER A 157 5.90 -8.08 5.20
CA SER A 157 5.80 -6.65 4.87
C SER A 157 7.07 -6.07 4.25
N VAL A 158 8.23 -6.67 4.47
CA VAL A 158 9.52 -6.25 3.89
C VAL A 158 9.81 -6.98 2.57
N LEU A 159 9.49 -8.28 2.48
CA LEU A 159 9.87 -9.13 1.34
C LEU A 159 8.83 -9.19 0.21
N VAL A 160 7.56 -8.97 0.52
CA VAL A 160 6.44 -9.14 -0.44
C VAL A 160 6.19 -7.93 -1.35
N PRO A 161 6.40 -6.66 -0.95
CA PRO A 161 6.21 -5.52 -1.85
C PRO A 161 6.98 -5.69 -3.16
N GLY A 162 6.30 -5.50 -4.29
CA GLY A 162 6.88 -5.68 -5.62
C GLY A 162 7.14 -7.12 -6.08
N PHE A 163 6.73 -8.16 -5.32
CA PHE A 163 6.69 -9.54 -5.80
C PHE A 163 5.33 -9.85 -6.45
N SER A 164 5.31 -9.99 -7.78
CA SER A 164 4.11 -10.33 -8.54
C SER A 164 4.17 -11.79 -9.03
N LEU A 165 3.11 -12.57 -8.78
CA LEU A 165 2.99 -13.92 -9.34
C LEU A 165 2.78 -13.89 -10.88
N PRO A 166 3.23 -14.90 -11.62
CA PRO A 166 2.93 -15.02 -13.05
C PRO A 166 1.42 -15.08 -13.29
N ALA A 167 0.94 -14.48 -14.38
CA ALA A 167 -0.48 -14.39 -14.77
C ALA A 167 -1.41 -13.59 -13.82
N THR A 168 -0.89 -12.58 -13.11
CA THR A 168 -1.69 -11.69 -12.26
C THR A 168 -1.66 -10.22 -12.76
N PRO A 169 -2.70 -9.40 -12.46
CA PRO A 169 -2.73 -7.99 -12.88
C PRO A 169 -1.62 -7.15 -12.23
N ALA A 170 -1.06 -7.60 -11.10
CA ALA A 170 0.14 -7.01 -10.49
C ALA A 170 1.37 -7.12 -11.42
N ARG A 171 1.53 -8.25 -12.12
CA ARG A 171 2.63 -8.44 -13.07
C ARG A 171 2.48 -7.55 -14.30
N GLU A 172 1.26 -7.40 -14.81
CA GLU A 172 0.97 -6.53 -15.96
C GLU A 172 1.32 -5.07 -15.64
N THR A 173 0.96 -4.62 -14.43
CA THR A 173 1.32 -3.28 -13.95
C THR A 173 2.85 -3.12 -13.85
N ALA A 174 3.56 -4.11 -13.30
CA ALA A 174 5.03 -4.08 -13.22
C ALA A 174 5.70 -4.09 -14.61
N VAL A 175 5.16 -4.87 -15.56
CA VAL A 175 5.65 -4.87 -16.96
C VAL A 175 5.41 -3.51 -17.62
N ARG A 176 4.25 -2.90 -17.39
CA ARG A 176 3.95 -1.56 -17.91
C ARG A 176 4.87 -0.49 -17.32
N ILE A 177 5.11 -0.51 -16.01
CA ILE A 177 6.08 0.40 -15.35
C ILE A 177 7.47 0.25 -15.99
N LYS A 178 7.92 -0.97 -16.27
CA LYS A 178 9.20 -1.20 -16.97
C LYS A 178 9.21 -0.71 -18.42
N ARG A 179 8.10 -0.88 -19.15
CA ARG A 179 7.96 -0.37 -20.53
C ARG A 179 8.01 1.16 -20.55
N GLU A 180 7.30 1.81 -19.62
CA GLU A 180 7.34 3.25 -19.45
C GLU A 180 8.72 3.75 -19.02
N GLY A 181 9.42 3.02 -18.15
CA GLY A 181 10.82 3.29 -17.83
C GLY A 181 11.74 3.23 -19.06
N ARG A 182 11.48 2.37 -20.06
CA ARG A 182 12.23 2.36 -21.33
C ARG A 182 11.90 3.56 -22.22
N ARG A 183 10.63 3.99 -22.25
CA ARG A 183 10.20 5.18 -22.98
C ARG A 183 10.84 6.45 -22.40
N LEU A 184 10.84 6.60 -21.07
CA LEU A 184 11.53 7.71 -20.41
C LEU A 184 13.05 7.70 -20.64
N GLU A 185 13.67 6.53 -20.81
CA GLU A 185 15.08 6.46 -21.22
C GLU A 185 15.30 6.99 -22.64
N GLN A 186 14.34 6.82 -23.56
CA GLN A 186 14.40 7.44 -24.89
C GLN A 186 14.23 8.96 -24.81
N VAL A 187 13.31 9.46 -23.98
CA VAL A 187 13.15 10.90 -23.71
C VAL A 187 14.45 11.49 -23.16
N ALA A 188 15.09 10.82 -22.19
CA ALA A 188 16.39 11.26 -21.68
C ALA A 188 17.47 11.34 -22.77
N LYS A 189 17.52 10.37 -23.70
CA LYS A 189 18.45 10.42 -24.84
C LYS A 189 18.15 11.56 -25.79
N GLN A 190 16.87 11.84 -26.06
CA GLN A 190 16.46 13.00 -26.88
C GLN A 190 16.86 14.32 -26.21
N LEU A 191 16.70 14.44 -24.89
CA LEU A 191 17.18 15.59 -24.13
C LEU A 191 18.71 15.73 -24.18
N GLU A 192 19.46 14.63 -24.06
CA GLU A 192 20.93 14.65 -24.22
C GLU A 192 21.34 15.12 -25.63
N GLN A 193 20.58 14.75 -26.67
CA GLN A 193 20.83 15.19 -28.04
C GLN A 193 20.52 16.68 -28.21
N LEU A 194 19.35 17.14 -27.76
CA LEU A 194 18.95 18.56 -27.81
C LEU A 194 19.92 19.45 -27.04
N ALA A 195 20.36 19.01 -25.86
CA ALA A 195 21.36 19.71 -25.06
C ALA A 195 22.70 19.89 -25.81
N ARG A 196 23.07 18.95 -26.69
CA ARG A 196 24.29 19.04 -27.49
C ARG A 196 24.11 19.91 -28.73
N THR A 197 22.99 19.78 -29.44
CA THR A 197 22.74 20.50 -30.70
C THR A 197 22.37 21.96 -30.48
N GLU A 198 21.55 22.25 -29.47
CA GLU A 198 20.99 23.58 -29.22
C GLU A 198 21.65 24.31 -28.04
N ARG A 199 22.72 23.73 -27.47
CA ARG A 199 23.46 24.26 -26.31
C ARG A 199 22.54 24.61 -25.13
N ALA A 200 21.54 23.77 -24.88
CA ALA A 200 20.51 23.98 -23.86
C ALA A 200 21.02 23.49 -22.47
N PRO A 201 21.47 24.39 -21.56
CA PRO A 201 22.12 24.00 -20.30
C PRO A 201 21.19 23.35 -19.29
N GLN A 202 19.90 23.74 -19.22
CA GLN A 202 18.94 23.10 -18.32
C GLN A 202 18.63 21.68 -18.79
N ALA A 203 18.41 21.47 -20.09
CA ALA A 203 18.18 20.14 -20.66
C ALA A 203 19.34 19.19 -20.35
N ARG A 204 20.59 19.68 -20.33
CA ARG A 204 21.78 18.90 -19.95
C ARG A 204 21.76 18.45 -18.48
N ARG A 205 21.15 19.23 -17.58
CA ARG A 205 21.01 18.91 -16.14
C ARG A 205 19.83 17.96 -15.89
N THR A 206 18.73 18.15 -16.61
CA THR A 206 17.52 17.35 -16.47
C THR A 206 17.65 15.95 -17.07
N ALA A 207 18.37 15.81 -18.19
CA ALA A 207 18.58 14.53 -18.86
C ALA A 207 19.03 13.38 -17.94
N PRO A 208 20.06 13.53 -17.08
CA PRO A 208 20.46 12.46 -16.16
C PRO A 208 19.40 12.15 -15.09
N GLU A 209 18.59 13.10 -14.65
CA GLU A 209 17.51 12.90 -13.67
C GLU A 209 16.35 12.08 -14.27
N VAL A 210 15.94 12.42 -15.50
CA VAL A 210 14.96 11.62 -16.25
C VAL A 210 15.51 10.21 -16.49
N ARG A 211 16.81 10.08 -16.77
CA ARG A 211 17.47 8.79 -16.98
C ARG A 211 17.59 7.96 -15.70
N SER A 212 17.84 8.58 -14.55
CA SER A 212 17.88 7.86 -13.26
C SER A 212 16.49 7.35 -12.90
N LEU A 213 15.46 8.18 -13.02
CA LEU A 213 14.07 7.77 -12.83
C LEU A 213 13.72 6.60 -13.77
N ALA A 214 14.04 6.72 -15.06
CA ALA A 214 13.85 5.67 -16.04
C ALA A 214 14.50 4.34 -15.63
N ARG A 215 15.74 4.38 -15.14
CA ARG A 215 16.48 3.19 -14.66
C ARG A 215 15.89 2.62 -13.37
N GLU A 216 15.43 3.46 -12.45
CA GLU A 216 14.77 3.03 -11.22
C GLU A 216 13.47 2.30 -11.52
N LEU A 217 12.62 2.84 -12.40
CA LEU A 217 11.39 2.19 -12.87
C LEU A 217 11.67 0.82 -13.55
N GLN A 218 12.83 0.67 -14.20
CA GLN A 218 13.22 -0.58 -14.86
C GLN A 218 13.79 -1.64 -13.90
N ARG A 219 14.60 -1.21 -12.91
CA ARG A 219 15.39 -2.09 -12.04
C ARG A 219 14.69 -2.44 -10.73
N GLU A 220 14.07 -1.45 -10.07
CA GLU A 220 13.46 -1.66 -8.76
C GLU A 220 12.13 -2.38 -8.90
N ARG A 221 11.81 -3.23 -7.91
CA ARG A 221 10.48 -3.82 -7.76
C ARG A 221 9.56 -2.75 -7.20
N MET A 222 9.11 -1.85 -8.07
CA MET A 222 8.36 -0.67 -7.68
C MET A 222 6.87 -0.92 -7.83
N ASP A 223 6.12 -0.66 -6.76
CA ASP A 223 4.66 -0.65 -6.80
C ASP A 223 4.16 0.58 -7.57
N ARG A 224 2.93 0.49 -8.09
CA ARG A 224 2.30 1.57 -8.87
C ARG A 224 2.29 2.92 -8.16
N SER A 225 1.95 2.93 -6.87
CA SER A 225 1.91 4.16 -6.06
C SER A 225 3.30 4.79 -5.91
N ALA A 226 4.33 3.97 -5.69
CA ALA A 226 5.70 4.44 -5.60
C ALA A 226 6.21 4.99 -6.94
N ALA A 227 5.89 4.34 -8.06
CA ALA A 227 6.23 4.83 -9.41
C ALA A 227 5.59 6.19 -9.71
N LEU A 228 4.29 6.33 -9.44
CA LEU A 228 3.57 7.59 -9.63
C LEU A 228 4.10 8.68 -8.69
N ALA A 229 4.45 8.35 -7.45
CA ALA A 229 5.03 9.32 -6.52
C ALA A 229 6.38 9.86 -6.99
N ARG A 230 7.26 9.00 -7.56
CA ARG A 230 8.55 9.44 -8.11
C ARG A 230 8.39 10.28 -9.37
N ILE A 231 7.47 9.90 -10.26
CA ILE A 231 7.16 10.71 -11.45
C ILE A 231 6.63 12.09 -11.04
N ALA A 232 5.66 12.14 -10.12
CA ALA A 232 5.10 13.40 -9.64
C ALA A 232 6.12 14.29 -8.91
N ALA A 233 7.10 13.69 -8.22
CA ALA A 233 8.19 14.44 -7.61
C ALA A 233 9.07 15.13 -8.67
N LEU A 234 9.41 14.42 -9.76
CA LEU A 234 10.18 14.98 -10.87
C LEU A 234 9.36 16.02 -11.65
N GLU A 235 8.07 15.78 -11.91
CA GLU A 235 7.17 16.75 -12.55
C GLU A 235 7.15 18.09 -11.79
N ARG A 236 7.05 18.07 -10.45
CA ARG A 236 7.10 19.29 -9.63
C ARG A 236 8.44 20.03 -9.73
N GLN A 237 9.55 19.29 -9.82
CA GLN A 237 10.88 19.88 -9.99
C GLN A 237 11.01 20.54 -11.37
N LEU A 238 10.54 19.88 -12.42
CA LEU A 238 10.52 20.43 -13.78
C LEU A 238 9.64 21.67 -13.87
N GLU A 239 8.46 21.64 -13.26
CA GLU A 239 7.55 22.77 -13.27
C GLU A 239 8.16 23.98 -12.57
N ALA A 240 8.86 23.77 -11.45
CA ALA A 240 9.59 24.84 -10.76
C ALA A 240 10.73 25.40 -11.61
N ALA A 241 11.53 24.54 -12.26
CA ALA A 241 12.60 24.96 -13.15
C ALA A 241 12.08 25.76 -14.36
N ARG A 242 10.98 25.29 -14.96
CA ARG A 242 10.27 25.94 -16.07
C ARG A 242 9.74 27.31 -15.67
N ARG A 243 9.08 27.42 -14.51
CA ARG A 243 8.57 28.72 -14.00
C ARG A 243 9.70 29.73 -13.76
N GLN A 244 10.85 29.28 -13.27
CA GLN A 244 12.02 30.15 -13.12
C GLN A 244 12.58 30.60 -14.46
N LEU A 245 12.61 29.69 -15.45
CA LEU A 245 13.08 30.00 -16.80
C LEU A 245 12.14 30.98 -17.50
N SER A 246 10.82 30.76 -17.40
CA SER A 246 9.83 31.65 -18.00
C SER A 246 9.82 33.04 -17.36
N GLN A 247 10.05 33.15 -16.06
CA GLN A 247 10.25 34.45 -15.40
C GLN A 247 11.46 35.20 -15.98
N ARG A 248 12.61 34.53 -16.12
CA ARG A 248 13.82 35.14 -16.71
C ARG A 248 13.63 35.57 -18.16
N ILE A 249 12.94 34.77 -18.96
CA ILE A 249 12.62 35.14 -20.35
C ILE A 249 11.69 36.37 -20.37
N GLY A 250 10.66 36.39 -19.51
CA GLY A 250 9.75 37.52 -19.37
C GLY A 250 10.49 38.81 -18.99
N GLU A 251 11.37 38.74 -17.99
CA GLU A 251 12.21 39.87 -17.55
C GLU A 251 13.14 40.38 -18.67
N ALA A 252 13.74 39.49 -19.45
CA ALA A 252 14.63 39.85 -20.56
C ALA A 252 13.90 40.47 -21.76
N LEU A 253 12.64 40.09 -21.98
CA LEU A 253 11.81 40.60 -23.08
C LEU A 253 11.11 41.92 -22.71
N ASN A 254 10.49 41.98 -21.53
CA ASN A 254 9.81 43.18 -21.05
C ASN A 254 9.66 43.18 -19.51
N PRO A 255 10.46 43.99 -18.78
CA PRO A 255 10.40 44.06 -17.32
C PRO A 255 9.14 44.76 -16.78
N GLN A 256 8.37 45.44 -17.64
CA GLN A 256 7.17 46.19 -17.25
C GLN A 256 5.85 45.45 -17.54
N ALA A 257 5.90 44.33 -18.27
CA ALA A 257 4.72 43.53 -18.58
C ALA A 257 4.59 42.33 -17.61
N PRO A 258 3.37 41.94 -17.22
CA PRO A 258 3.15 40.71 -16.46
C PRO A 258 3.69 39.51 -17.25
N ALA A 259 4.27 38.53 -16.54
CA ALA A 259 5.07 37.38 -17.00
C ALA A 259 4.34 36.37 -17.93
N GLN A 260 3.67 36.84 -18.98
CA GLN A 260 3.06 36.05 -20.03
C GLN A 260 3.92 36.18 -21.28
N ILE A 261 4.80 35.20 -21.48
CA ILE A 261 5.59 35.10 -22.71
C ILE A 261 4.61 34.78 -23.85
N PRO A 262 4.62 35.53 -24.96
CA PRO A 262 3.80 35.23 -26.12
C PRO A 262 4.02 33.79 -26.59
N GLU A 263 2.94 33.01 -26.73
CA GLU A 263 3.03 31.62 -27.24
C GLU A 263 3.69 31.53 -28.63
N SER A 264 3.67 32.65 -29.38
CA SER A 264 4.35 32.80 -30.66
C SER A 264 5.87 32.63 -30.60
N LEU A 265 6.51 32.88 -29.45
CA LEU A 265 7.96 32.66 -29.26
C LEU A 265 8.32 31.17 -29.11
N PHE A 266 7.34 30.32 -28.82
CA PHE A 266 7.51 28.87 -28.72
C PHE A 266 7.10 28.11 -29.99
N ARG A 267 6.59 28.82 -31.01
CA ARG A 267 6.45 28.26 -32.36
C ARG A 267 7.85 28.00 -32.94
N PRO A 268 8.00 27.06 -33.90
CA PRO A 268 9.31 26.58 -34.33
C PRO A 268 10.26 27.74 -34.56
N THR A 269 11.50 27.61 -34.04
CA THR A 269 12.58 28.62 -33.92
C THR A 269 13.01 29.25 -35.25
N THR A 270 12.29 29.00 -36.34
CA THR A 270 12.58 29.45 -37.68
C THR A 270 12.68 30.97 -37.79
N THR A 271 11.85 31.74 -37.09
CA THR A 271 11.92 33.21 -37.13
C THR A 271 13.18 33.74 -36.46
N LEU A 272 13.52 33.25 -35.27
CA LEU A 272 14.76 33.61 -34.57
C LEU A 272 16.00 33.17 -35.36
N ASP A 273 15.96 31.97 -35.94
CA ASP A 273 17.04 31.43 -36.77
C ASP A 273 17.21 32.22 -38.08
N GLN A 274 16.13 32.68 -38.69
CA GLN A 274 16.16 33.57 -39.85
C GLN A 274 16.77 34.92 -39.48
N ASN A 275 16.34 35.52 -38.37
CA ASN A 275 16.86 36.80 -37.90
C ASN A 275 18.37 36.72 -37.61
N ILE A 276 18.83 35.66 -36.94
CA ILE A 276 20.27 35.44 -36.69
C ILE A 276 21.04 35.30 -38.01
N ARG A 277 20.51 34.59 -39.01
CA ARG A 277 21.16 34.46 -40.32
C ARG A 277 21.23 35.81 -41.05
N GLN A 278 20.14 36.57 -41.05
CA GLN A 278 20.09 37.91 -41.65
C GLN A 278 21.10 38.86 -40.99
N LEU A 279 21.18 38.87 -39.66
CA LEU A 279 22.16 39.70 -38.94
C LEU A 279 23.61 39.30 -39.24
N ARG A 280 23.90 38.00 -39.38
CA ARG A 280 25.24 37.53 -39.80
C ARG A 280 25.58 37.97 -41.22
N GLU A 281 24.61 37.93 -42.12
CA GLU A 281 24.80 38.41 -43.49
C GLU A 281 25.06 39.92 -43.52
N LEU A 282 24.30 40.71 -42.75
CA LEU A 282 24.51 42.15 -42.59
C LEU A 282 25.89 42.45 -42.00
N ALA A 283 26.31 41.73 -40.96
CA ALA A 283 27.64 41.88 -40.37
C ALA A 283 28.76 41.51 -41.36
N ALA A 284 28.54 40.52 -42.22
CA ALA A 284 29.47 40.14 -43.28
C ALA A 284 29.56 41.21 -44.38
N ARG A 285 28.43 41.79 -44.81
CA ARG A 285 28.39 42.90 -45.78
C ARG A 285 29.12 44.14 -45.25
N LEU A 286 28.89 44.50 -43.98
CA LEU A 286 29.61 45.57 -43.28
C LEU A 286 31.13 45.35 -43.21
N SER A 287 31.60 44.10 -43.28
CA SER A 287 33.03 43.79 -43.32
C SER A 287 33.66 43.91 -44.71
N GLN A 288 32.88 43.78 -45.78
CA GLN A 288 33.33 43.85 -47.17
C GLN A 288 33.24 45.27 -47.76
N GLU A 289 32.23 46.05 -47.38
CA GLU A 289 31.94 47.36 -47.97
C GLU A 289 32.56 48.50 -47.16
N GLN A 290 33.87 48.73 -47.32
CA GLN A 290 34.52 49.91 -46.73
C GLN A 290 34.23 51.22 -47.50
N ASN A 291 33.64 51.22 -48.72
CA ASN A 291 33.73 52.40 -49.62
C ASN A 291 32.57 52.69 -50.62
N VAL A 292 31.32 52.28 -50.40
CA VAL A 292 30.21 52.64 -51.33
C VAL A 292 29.08 53.38 -50.59
N GLU A 293 29.01 54.70 -50.75
CA GLU A 293 28.05 55.58 -50.08
C GLU A 293 26.58 55.19 -50.32
N GLY A 294 26.25 54.64 -51.50
CA GLY A 294 24.88 54.22 -51.84
C GLY A 294 24.38 52.93 -51.17
N GLN A 295 25.27 52.06 -50.68
CA GLN A 295 24.89 50.79 -50.03
C GLN A 295 24.68 50.94 -48.51
N ARG A 296 25.19 52.04 -47.92
CA ARG A 296 25.00 52.34 -46.49
C ARG A 296 23.54 52.66 -46.16
N ASP A 297 22.87 53.43 -47.00
CA ASP A 297 21.47 53.80 -46.76
C ASP A 297 20.54 52.57 -46.78
N ASP A 298 20.78 51.63 -47.69
CA ASP A 298 20.05 50.35 -47.76
C ASP A 298 20.29 49.48 -46.52
N LEU A 299 21.52 49.43 -46.01
CA LEU A 299 21.86 48.71 -44.78
C LEU A 299 21.17 49.33 -43.55
N LEU A 300 21.16 50.66 -43.46
CA LEU A 300 20.49 51.38 -42.37
C LEU A 300 18.98 51.17 -42.41
N ALA A 301 18.37 51.15 -43.60
CA ALA A 301 16.96 50.81 -43.78
C ALA A 301 16.65 49.38 -43.32
N GLN A 302 17.49 48.41 -43.66
CA GLN A 302 17.33 47.00 -43.23
C GLN A 302 17.49 46.84 -41.71
N LEU A 303 18.46 47.50 -41.09
CA LEU A 303 18.64 47.50 -39.63
C LEU A 303 17.45 48.15 -38.91
N ALA A 304 16.94 49.27 -39.43
CA ALA A 304 15.75 49.92 -38.90
C ALA A 304 14.52 49.01 -39.01
N GLN A 305 14.32 48.35 -40.15
CA GLN A 305 13.22 47.41 -40.36
C GLN A 305 13.31 46.19 -39.43
N LEU A 306 14.51 45.64 -39.19
CA LEU A 306 14.73 44.55 -38.24
C LEU A 306 14.47 44.98 -36.79
N SER A 307 14.86 46.21 -36.42
CA SER A 307 14.61 46.73 -35.06
C SER A 307 13.11 46.94 -34.79
N GLN A 308 12.36 47.46 -35.77
CA GLN A 308 10.91 47.69 -35.65
C GLN A 308 10.10 46.40 -35.76
N SER A 309 10.45 45.50 -36.67
CA SER A 309 9.75 44.21 -36.81
C SER A 309 10.00 43.27 -35.62
N GLY A 310 11.11 43.48 -34.90
CA GLY A 310 11.46 42.74 -33.68
C GLY A 310 10.80 43.24 -32.40
N GLU A 311 9.90 44.23 -32.45
CA GLU A 311 9.16 44.70 -31.29
C GLU A 311 8.28 43.59 -30.69
N GLY A 312 8.51 43.30 -29.40
CA GLY A 312 7.88 42.22 -28.65
C GLY A 312 8.55 40.83 -28.79
N GLN A 313 9.46 40.64 -29.74
CA GLN A 313 10.06 39.33 -30.04
C GLN A 313 11.56 39.23 -29.74
N LEU A 314 12.29 40.34 -29.85
CA LEU A 314 13.71 40.41 -29.51
C LEU A 314 13.92 40.86 -28.05
N PRO A 315 14.96 40.36 -27.36
CA PRO A 315 15.40 40.89 -26.06
C PRO A 315 15.69 42.39 -26.12
N ILE A 316 15.47 43.11 -25.03
CA ILE A 316 15.73 44.56 -24.97
C ILE A 316 17.21 44.86 -25.24
N GLU A 317 18.10 44.03 -24.71
CA GLU A 317 19.55 44.17 -24.89
C GLU A 317 19.94 43.99 -26.36
N ALA A 318 19.39 42.97 -27.04
CA ALA A 318 19.59 42.78 -28.47
C ALA A 318 19.11 43.99 -29.28
N ARG A 319 17.94 44.57 -28.95
CA ARG A 319 17.45 45.79 -29.63
C ARG A 319 18.37 46.99 -29.40
N ARG A 320 18.82 47.20 -28.16
CA ARG A 320 19.78 48.26 -27.83
C ARG A 320 21.08 48.11 -28.65
N LYS A 321 21.58 46.88 -28.81
CA LYS A 321 22.76 46.58 -29.61
C LYS A 321 22.53 46.77 -31.12
N LEU A 322 21.33 46.48 -31.63
CA LEU A 322 20.96 46.80 -33.01
C LEU A 322 20.87 48.32 -33.26
N GLU A 323 20.30 49.08 -32.32
CA GLU A 323 20.29 50.55 -32.39
C GLU A 323 21.70 51.14 -32.28
N GLU A 324 22.54 50.60 -31.41
CA GLU A 324 23.95 50.99 -31.28
C GLU A 324 24.71 50.71 -32.59
N ALA A 325 24.50 49.54 -33.19
CA ALA A 325 25.07 49.18 -34.49
C ALA A 325 24.65 50.16 -35.59
N ARG A 326 23.36 50.53 -35.62
CA ARG A 326 22.83 51.50 -36.56
C ARG A 326 23.49 52.87 -36.38
N ARG A 327 23.56 53.39 -35.15
CA ARG A 327 24.18 54.70 -34.85
C ARG A 327 25.67 54.75 -35.21
N LYS A 328 26.43 53.70 -34.91
CA LYS A 328 27.87 53.63 -35.27
C LYS A 328 28.06 53.54 -36.78
N THR A 329 27.17 52.83 -37.48
CA THR A 329 27.17 52.76 -38.95
C THR A 329 26.81 54.10 -39.58
N GLU A 330 25.82 54.83 -39.03
CA GLU A 330 25.48 56.22 -39.43
C GLU A 330 26.66 57.18 -39.24
N ALA A 331 27.43 57.01 -38.15
CA ALA A 331 28.62 57.80 -37.86
C ALA A 331 29.85 57.45 -38.73
N GLY A 332 29.73 56.46 -39.64
CA GLY A 332 30.81 55.98 -40.49
C GLY A 332 31.78 54.99 -39.82
N ASP A 333 31.55 54.61 -38.56
CA ASP A 333 32.31 53.61 -37.84
C ASP A 333 31.77 52.18 -38.11
N THR A 334 32.17 51.63 -39.26
CA THR A 334 31.76 50.29 -39.69
C THR A 334 32.34 49.19 -38.78
N ALA A 335 33.50 49.42 -38.16
CA ALA A 335 34.11 48.47 -37.23
C ALA A 335 33.30 48.35 -35.94
N GLY A 336 32.94 49.47 -35.33
CA GLY A 336 32.09 49.52 -34.14
C GLY A 336 30.65 49.07 -34.41
N GLY A 337 30.11 49.36 -35.60
CA GLY A 337 28.82 48.84 -36.05
C GLY A 337 28.78 47.31 -36.12
N ARG A 338 29.83 46.70 -36.68
CA ARG A 338 29.98 45.24 -36.76
C ARG A 338 30.12 44.60 -35.37
N GLU A 339 30.88 45.21 -34.47
CA GLU A 339 31.02 44.71 -33.09
C GLU A 339 29.66 44.67 -32.39
N ALA A 340 28.90 45.76 -32.46
CA ALA A 340 27.55 45.83 -31.90
C ALA A 340 26.57 44.81 -32.53
N LEU A 341 26.67 44.54 -33.84
CA LEU A 341 25.90 43.46 -34.47
C LEU A 341 26.31 42.07 -33.98
N THR A 342 27.60 41.85 -33.76
CA THR A 342 28.11 40.56 -33.28
C THR A 342 27.63 40.30 -31.85
N GLU A 343 27.60 41.32 -31.00
CA GLU A 343 27.00 41.27 -29.67
C GLU A 343 25.49 41.01 -29.72
N ALA A 344 24.75 41.68 -30.62
CA ALA A 344 23.33 41.41 -30.82
C ALA A 344 23.05 39.96 -31.24
N ILE A 345 23.91 39.37 -32.10
CA ILE A 345 23.82 37.97 -32.50
C ILE A 345 24.05 37.04 -31.30
N GLN A 346 25.04 37.33 -30.45
CA GLN A 346 25.32 36.54 -29.25
C GLN A 346 24.13 36.53 -28.28
N GLU A 347 23.47 37.67 -28.09
CA GLU A 347 22.26 37.75 -27.26
C GLU A 347 21.10 36.92 -27.82
N LEU A 348 20.92 36.91 -29.14
CA LEU A 348 19.90 36.10 -29.79
C LEU A 348 20.21 34.60 -29.75
N GLU A 349 21.48 34.21 -29.82
CA GLU A 349 21.92 32.83 -29.58
C GLU A 349 21.66 32.42 -28.12
N GLY A 350 21.88 33.33 -27.16
CA GLY A 350 21.54 33.13 -25.76
C GLY A 350 20.03 32.90 -25.56
N LEU A 351 19.20 33.75 -26.15
CA LEU A 351 17.75 33.56 -26.13
C LEU A 351 17.33 32.24 -26.79
N ARG A 352 17.96 31.87 -27.91
CA ARG A 352 17.70 30.59 -28.59
C ARG A 352 17.96 29.41 -27.66
N ALA A 353 19.08 29.39 -26.94
CA ALA A 353 19.42 28.33 -26.01
C ALA A 353 18.42 28.24 -24.85
N VAL A 354 17.94 29.39 -24.35
CA VAL A 354 16.93 29.46 -23.29
C VAL A 354 15.55 28.98 -23.78
N LEU A 355 15.14 29.33 -24.99
CA LEU A 355 13.89 28.84 -25.60
C LEU A 355 13.96 27.34 -25.89
N ALA A 356 15.12 26.83 -26.31
CA ALA A 356 15.38 25.40 -26.46
C ALA A 356 15.20 24.65 -25.13
N ASP A 357 15.75 25.19 -24.04
CA ASP A 357 15.57 24.65 -22.69
C ASP A 357 14.08 24.59 -22.29
N GLU A 358 13.33 25.68 -22.47
CA GLU A 358 11.90 25.75 -22.14
C GLU A 358 11.08 24.71 -22.94
N ASN A 359 11.35 24.59 -24.24
CA ASN A 359 10.69 23.61 -25.11
C ASN A 359 11.02 22.16 -24.70
N ALA A 360 12.28 21.89 -24.35
CA ALA A 360 12.74 20.59 -23.89
C ALA A 360 12.06 20.20 -22.57
N LEU A 361 11.96 21.13 -21.61
CA LEU A 361 11.26 20.91 -20.34
C LEU A 361 9.76 20.65 -20.57
N ARG A 362 9.09 21.46 -21.38
CA ARG A 362 7.66 21.26 -21.72
C ARG A 362 7.38 19.95 -22.43
N MET A 363 8.29 19.49 -23.28
CA MET A 363 8.17 18.17 -23.93
C MET A 363 8.30 17.05 -22.90
N THR A 364 9.27 17.17 -21.99
CA THR A 364 9.51 16.21 -20.91
C THR A 364 8.34 16.13 -19.94
N GLU A 365 7.79 17.26 -19.51
CA GLU A 365 6.60 17.34 -18.65
C GLU A 365 5.42 16.58 -19.29
N ARG A 366 5.14 16.83 -20.58
CA ARG A 366 4.06 16.15 -21.32
C ARG A 366 4.30 14.64 -21.42
N GLU A 367 5.53 14.19 -21.62
CA GLU A 367 5.85 12.76 -21.66
C GLU A 367 5.76 12.10 -20.28
N LEU A 368 6.15 12.78 -19.21
CA LEU A 368 5.97 12.31 -17.84
C LEU A 368 4.49 12.20 -17.48
N GLU A 369 3.68 13.20 -17.84
CA GLU A 369 2.24 13.20 -17.60
C GLU A 369 1.54 12.05 -18.36
N ARG A 370 1.92 11.83 -19.63
CA ARG A 370 1.45 10.67 -20.41
C ARG A 370 1.87 9.36 -19.77
N SER A 371 3.11 9.28 -19.31
CA SER A 371 3.63 8.08 -18.65
C SER A 371 2.89 7.80 -17.34
N SER A 372 2.64 8.84 -16.53
CA SER A 372 1.90 8.75 -15.27
C SER A 372 0.45 8.31 -15.52
N MET A 373 -0.24 8.86 -16.53
CA MET A 373 -1.57 8.43 -16.95
C MET A 373 -1.60 6.97 -17.41
N ARG A 374 -0.61 6.51 -18.19
CA ARG A 374 -0.53 5.12 -18.65
C ARG A 374 -0.29 4.14 -17.51
N ILE A 375 0.56 4.50 -16.54
CA ILE A 375 0.77 3.72 -15.30
C ILE A 375 -0.50 3.74 -14.43
N ALA A 376 -1.20 4.87 -14.37
CA ALA A 376 -2.42 5.04 -13.59
C ALA A 376 -3.63 4.29 -14.19
N ARG A 377 -3.73 4.10 -15.52
CA ARG A 377 -4.82 3.27 -16.07
C ARG A 377 -4.69 1.79 -15.71
N GLY A 378 -3.49 1.32 -15.35
CA GLY A 378 -3.26 -0.09 -15.01
C GLY A 378 -3.55 -1.03 -16.18
N ALA A 379 -3.91 -2.28 -15.88
CA ALA A 379 -4.28 -3.30 -16.85
C ALA A 379 -5.62 -2.97 -17.52
N GLY A 380 -5.59 -2.20 -18.60
CA GLY A 380 -6.70 -1.98 -19.51
C GLY A 380 -6.24 -2.20 -20.96
N PRO A 381 -7.15 -2.60 -21.88
CA PRO A 381 -6.80 -2.86 -23.27
C PRO A 381 -6.15 -1.60 -23.85
N GLU A 382 -4.92 -1.76 -24.34
CA GLU A 382 -4.25 -0.73 -25.11
C GLU A 382 -5.03 -0.58 -26.42
N SER A 383 -5.60 0.60 -26.66
CA SER A 383 -6.16 0.95 -27.95
C SER A 383 -5.07 0.76 -29.01
N ALA A 384 -5.34 -0.12 -29.97
CA ALA A 384 -4.39 -0.64 -30.96
C ALA A 384 -3.66 0.45 -31.79
N GLU A 385 -4.13 1.70 -31.75
CA GLU A 385 -3.51 2.84 -32.44
C GLU A 385 -2.15 3.28 -31.88
N GLU A 386 -1.78 2.89 -30.65
CA GLU A 386 -0.55 3.38 -30.00
C GLU A 386 0.67 2.44 -30.17
N VAL A 387 0.48 1.23 -30.72
CA VAL A 387 1.58 0.28 -30.99
C VAL A 387 2.27 0.58 -32.33
N GLU A 388 1.58 1.17 -33.31
CA GLU A 388 2.16 1.43 -34.63
C GLU A 388 3.08 2.66 -34.72
N ARG A 389 3.05 3.59 -33.74
CA ARG A 389 3.92 4.78 -33.78
C ARG A 389 5.30 4.62 -33.13
N GLY A 390 5.62 3.44 -32.59
CA GLY A 390 6.83 3.21 -31.79
C GLY A 390 7.86 2.19 -32.32
N GLU A 391 7.57 1.45 -33.40
CA GLU A 391 8.49 0.44 -33.94
C GLU A 391 8.65 0.56 -35.46
N THR A 392 9.44 1.53 -35.92
CA THR A 392 10.21 1.34 -37.17
C THR A 392 11.35 0.37 -36.88
N ARG A 393 11.04 -0.93 -36.93
CA ARG A 393 12.03 -2.00 -37.07
C ARG A 393 11.97 -2.52 -38.50
N THR A 394 12.89 -2.03 -39.31
CA THR A 394 13.39 -2.74 -40.49
C THR A 394 13.95 -4.10 -40.05
N ALA A 395 13.21 -5.16 -40.31
CA ALA A 395 13.75 -6.53 -40.37
C ALA A 395 13.94 -6.90 -41.84
N PRO A 396 15.07 -7.55 -42.23
CA PRO A 396 15.32 -7.93 -43.61
C PRO A 396 14.34 -9.02 -44.06
N PRO A 397 13.83 -9.00 -45.30
CA PRO A 397 12.92 -10.02 -45.80
C PRO A 397 13.68 -11.35 -45.99
N GLY A 398 13.32 -12.36 -45.19
CA GLY A 398 13.63 -13.75 -45.47
C GLY A 398 12.73 -14.27 -46.61
N PRO A 399 13.20 -15.23 -47.43
CA PRO A 399 12.54 -15.59 -48.67
C PRO A 399 11.35 -16.50 -48.40
N GLY A 400 10.21 -16.17 -49.02
CA GLY A 400 9.14 -17.14 -49.23
C GLY A 400 7.81 -16.80 -48.59
N THR A 401 7.11 -15.79 -49.11
CA THR A 401 5.65 -15.81 -49.15
C THR A 401 5.15 -15.19 -50.45
N LYS A 402 4.37 -15.99 -51.19
CA LYS A 402 3.79 -15.69 -52.49
C LYS A 402 2.89 -14.45 -52.42
N ARG A 403 3.09 -13.55 -53.38
CA ARG A 403 2.14 -12.52 -53.82
C ARG A 403 0.80 -13.18 -54.15
N LEU A 404 -0.29 -12.70 -53.54
CA LEU A 404 -1.61 -12.77 -54.14
C LEU A 404 -2.03 -11.36 -54.52
N GLN A 405 -2.47 -11.26 -55.76
CA GLN A 405 -2.81 -10.07 -56.52
C GLN A 405 -4.00 -9.32 -55.93
N GLU A 406 -3.89 -7.99 -55.99
CA GLU A 406 -5.00 -7.05 -55.97
C GLU A 406 -6.05 -7.43 -57.03
N GLN A 407 -7.31 -7.46 -56.61
CA GLN A 407 -8.45 -7.41 -57.52
C GLN A 407 -9.29 -6.21 -57.09
N GLU A 408 -9.19 -5.15 -57.87
CA GLU A 408 -10.11 -4.01 -57.87
C GLU A 408 -11.53 -4.51 -58.16
N GLY A 409 -12.48 -4.09 -57.33
CA GLY A 409 -13.89 -4.40 -57.45
C GLY A 409 -14.69 -3.30 -56.79
N GLU A 410 -15.11 -2.34 -57.61
CA GLU A 410 -15.96 -1.20 -57.31
C GLU A 410 -17.37 -1.65 -56.90
N ALA A 411 -17.82 -1.27 -55.70
CA ALA A 411 -19.24 -1.35 -55.32
C ALA A 411 -19.58 -0.30 -54.24
N VAL A 412 -20.43 0.63 -54.64
CA VAL A 412 -21.11 1.65 -53.84
C VAL A 412 -22.15 1.01 -52.93
N GLY A 413 -22.19 1.36 -51.63
CA GLY A 413 -23.40 1.17 -50.80
C GLY A 413 -23.21 0.96 -49.29
N ALA A 414 -23.72 1.94 -48.52
CA ALA A 414 -24.18 1.90 -47.12
C ALA A 414 -23.16 1.90 -45.95
N PRO A 415 -23.43 2.68 -44.88
CA PRO A 415 -22.60 2.74 -43.67
C PRO A 415 -22.68 1.41 -42.88
N PRO A 416 -21.59 1.00 -42.20
CA PRO A 416 -21.59 -0.25 -41.44
C PRO A 416 -22.53 -0.17 -40.23
N GLN A 417 -23.31 -1.23 -40.07
CA GLN A 417 -24.23 -1.44 -38.94
C GLN A 417 -23.46 -1.49 -37.60
N PRO A 418 -24.01 -0.91 -36.52
CA PRO A 418 -23.42 -1.01 -35.18
C PRO A 418 -23.42 -2.46 -34.69
N GLY A 419 -22.24 -2.92 -34.26
CA GLY A 419 -22.03 -4.27 -33.72
C GLY A 419 -22.76 -4.49 -32.39
N PRO A 420 -23.01 -5.76 -32.00
CA PRO A 420 -24.01 -6.13 -31.01
C PRO A 420 -23.49 -6.08 -29.57
N ASN A 421 -22.86 -4.98 -29.15
CA ASN A 421 -22.27 -4.86 -27.81
C ASN A 421 -22.47 -3.48 -27.17
N GLU A 422 -23.62 -2.85 -27.39
CA GLU A 422 -24.04 -1.69 -26.58
C GLU A 422 -25.20 -2.06 -25.66
N GLY A 423 -24.95 -1.92 -24.36
CA GLY A 423 -25.97 -1.67 -23.34
C GLY A 423 -26.93 -2.81 -23.00
N SER A 424 -26.64 -3.57 -21.94
CA SER A 424 -27.72 -4.06 -21.09
C SER A 424 -27.39 -3.79 -19.62
N THR A 425 -28.21 -2.92 -19.04
CA THR A 425 -28.34 -2.66 -17.62
C THR A 425 -28.74 -3.93 -16.86
N PRO A 426 -28.37 -4.07 -15.58
CA PRO A 426 -28.67 -5.28 -14.82
C PRO A 426 -30.17 -5.40 -14.54
N GLY A 427 -30.75 -6.54 -14.89
CA GLY A 427 -32.06 -6.97 -14.42
C GLY A 427 -33.20 -6.75 -15.41
N GLN A 428 -33.29 -7.62 -16.42
CA GLN A 428 -34.53 -8.21 -16.96
C GLN A 428 -34.19 -9.03 -18.21
N GLY A 429 -34.43 -10.34 -18.16
CA GLY A 429 -34.28 -11.22 -19.32
C GLY A 429 -34.59 -12.67 -18.96
N LYS A 430 -35.74 -13.16 -19.45
CA LYS A 430 -36.23 -14.53 -19.28
C LYS A 430 -35.38 -15.50 -20.10
N ILE A 431 -35.12 -16.68 -19.54
CA ILE A 431 -34.33 -17.76 -20.14
C ILE A 431 -35.25 -18.58 -21.05
N ALA A 432 -35.42 -18.13 -22.28
CA ALA A 432 -35.86 -18.95 -23.40
C ALA A 432 -35.41 -18.23 -24.67
N GLU A 433 -34.97 -18.96 -25.69
CA GLU A 433 -34.54 -18.44 -26.99
C GLU A 433 -33.17 -17.73 -27.06
N LYS A 434 -32.10 -18.41 -26.64
CA LYS A 434 -30.78 -18.29 -27.30
C LYS A 434 -30.02 -19.61 -27.26
N LEU A 435 -30.48 -20.59 -28.03
CA LEU A 435 -29.59 -21.65 -28.55
C LEU A 435 -29.59 -21.54 -30.07
N GLY A 436 -28.49 -21.03 -30.62
CA GLY A 436 -28.17 -21.24 -32.03
C GLY A 436 -27.89 -22.73 -32.30
N PRO A 437 -27.86 -23.14 -33.58
CA PRO A 437 -27.62 -24.54 -33.94
C PRO A 437 -26.25 -25.02 -33.43
N GLN A 438 -26.21 -26.27 -32.94
CA GLN A 438 -25.01 -26.88 -32.39
C GLN A 438 -23.91 -27.02 -33.46
N SER A 439 -22.74 -26.48 -33.19
CA SER A 439 -21.53 -26.70 -34.00
C SER A 439 -21.00 -28.13 -33.81
N PRO A 440 -20.58 -28.84 -34.87
CA PRO A 440 -19.97 -30.16 -34.76
C PRO A 440 -18.60 -30.04 -34.09
N ARG A 441 -18.46 -30.60 -32.88
CA ARG A 441 -17.17 -30.70 -32.19
C ARG A 441 -16.39 -31.88 -32.76
N LEU A 442 -15.20 -31.55 -33.25
CA LEU A 442 -14.02 -32.39 -33.43
C LEU A 442 -14.04 -33.68 -32.59
N ASP A 443 -14.08 -34.80 -33.28
CA ASP A 443 -13.70 -36.13 -32.78
C ASP A 443 -12.24 -36.10 -32.31
N ALA A 444 -12.04 -36.05 -30.99
CA ALA A 444 -10.77 -36.37 -30.36
C ALA A 444 -11.04 -37.42 -29.28
N GLU A 445 -10.47 -38.61 -29.48
CA GLU A 445 -10.56 -39.74 -28.57
C GLU A 445 -10.15 -39.35 -27.15
N ALA A 446 -11.10 -39.49 -26.22
CA ALA A 446 -10.85 -39.36 -24.79
C ALA A 446 -10.02 -40.57 -24.31
N GLN A 447 -8.70 -40.39 -24.17
CA GLN A 447 -7.88 -41.30 -23.37
C GLN A 447 -8.33 -41.26 -21.90
N ARG A 448 -9.24 -42.17 -21.55
CA ARG A 448 -9.57 -42.49 -20.16
C ARG A 448 -8.45 -43.34 -19.56
N SER A 449 -7.50 -42.72 -18.86
CA SER A 449 -6.55 -43.47 -18.03
C SER A 449 -7.27 -44.04 -16.80
N ARG A 450 -7.75 -45.29 -16.91
CA ARG A 450 -8.11 -46.10 -15.74
C ARG A 450 -6.84 -46.70 -15.17
N VAL A 451 -6.44 -46.25 -13.98
CA VAL A 451 -5.48 -46.99 -13.15
C VAL A 451 -6.21 -48.20 -12.59
N ARG A 452 -5.81 -49.39 -13.06
CA ARG A 452 -6.29 -50.69 -12.59
C ARG A 452 -5.57 -51.01 -11.28
N GLY A 453 -6.27 -50.94 -10.16
CA GLY A 453 -5.79 -51.52 -8.91
C GLY A 453 -5.70 -53.04 -9.08
N GLN A 454 -4.51 -53.61 -8.92
CA GLN A 454 -4.35 -55.04 -8.73
C GLN A 454 -4.80 -55.38 -7.31
N GLU A 455 -5.84 -56.21 -7.20
CA GLU A 455 -6.18 -56.89 -5.95
C GLU A 455 -5.04 -57.84 -5.59
N GLY A 456 -4.21 -57.43 -4.62
CA GLY A 456 -3.29 -58.34 -3.97
C GLY A 456 -4.10 -59.32 -3.11
N GLN A 457 -4.10 -60.59 -3.49
CA GLN A 457 -4.52 -61.70 -2.63
C GLN A 457 -3.56 -61.78 -1.44
N GLY A 458 -3.88 -61.04 -0.38
CA GLY A 458 -3.24 -61.16 0.93
C GLY A 458 -4.32 -61.42 1.97
N GLN A 459 -4.25 -62.57 2.64
CA GLN A 459 -5.12 -62.89 3.78
C GLN A 459 -5.07 -61.76 4.81
N LEU A 460 -6.23 -61.15 5.10
CA LEU A 460 -6.43 -60.30 6.26
C LEU A 460 -6.32 -61.17 7.51
N GLN A 461 -5.14 -61.20 8.13
CA GLN A 461 -5.01 -61.62 9.52
C GLN A 461 -5.40 -60.45 10.42
N THR A 462 -6.65 -60.44 10.88
CA THR A 462 -7.07 -59.62 12.01
C THR A 462 -6.50 -60.25 13.28
N THR A 463 -5.40 -59.69 13.80
CA THR A 463 -4.88 -60.07 15.12
C THR A 463 -5.53 -59.17 16.16
N GLU A 464 -6.52 -59.69 16.89
CA GLU A 464 -6.98 -59.07 18.14
C GLU A 464 -5.89 -59.21 19.20
N LEU A 465 -5.20 -58.11 19.49
CA LEU A 465 -4.26 -58.01 20.59
C LEU A 465 -5.03 -57.84 21.90
N LEU A 466 -5.34 -58.97 22.56
CA LEU A 466 -5.79 -59.00 23.95
C LEU A 466 -4.57 -58.82 24.87
N GLY A 467 -4.33 -57.58 25.34
CA GLY A 467 -3.29 -57.31 26.32
C GLY A 467 -3.70 -57.77 27.73
N PRO A 468 -2.81 -58.39 28.53
CA PRO A 468 -3.13 -58.77 29.90
C PRO A 468 -3.36 -57.53 30.77
N GLY A 469 -4.55 -57.46 31.39
CA GLY A 469 -4.92 -56.38 32.30
C GLY A 469 -3.92 -56.27 33.46
N ARG A 470 -3.28 -55.10 33.59
CA ARG A 470 -2.41 -54.79 34.73
C ARG A 470 -3.22 -54.81 36.02
N LYS A 471 -2.96 -55.80 36.88
CA LYS A 471 -3.42 -55.79 38.29
C LYS A 471 -2.71 -54.65 39.02
N GLN A 472 -3.37 -53.49 39.15
CA GLN A 472 -2.89 -52.46 40.07
C GLN A 472 -3.33 -52.81 41.50
N PRO A 473 -2.42 -52.90 42.47
CA PRO A 473 -2.82 -53.01 43.87
C PRO A 473 -3.52 -51.73 44.32
N ALA A 474 -4.62 -51.88 45.05
CA ALA A 474 -5.39 -50.77 45.60
C ALA A 474 -4.52 -49.91 46.52
N ARG A 475 -4.33 -48.63 46.17
CA ARG A 475 -3.54 -47.64 46.93
C ARG A 475 -4.29 -47.03 48.13
N ALA A 476 -5.45 -47.57 48.49
CA ALA A 476 -6.21 -47.07 49.64
C ALA A 476 -5.83 -47.89 50.89
N PRO A 477 -5.30 -47.27 51.96
CA PRO A 477 -5.05 -47.98 53.20
C PRO A 477 -6.38 -48.48 53.79
N ALA A 478 -6.41 -49.74 54.24
CA ALA A 478 -7.53 -50.27 54.98
C ALA A 478 -7.61 -49.57 56.34
N VAL A 479 -8.57 -48.66 56.50
CA VAL A 479 -8.83 -47.98 57.77
C VAL A 479 -9.83 -48.83 58.54
N ASN A 480 -9.38 -49.45 59.63
CA ASN A 480 -10.27 -50.15 60.56
C ASN A 480 -11.10 -49.13 61.34
N VAL A 481 -12.37 -49.00 60.98
CA VAL A 481 -13.33 -48.16 61.70
C VAL A 481 -14.29 -49.06 62.46
N SER A 482 -14.57 -48.72 63.72
CA SER A 482 -15.50 -49.48 64.56
C SER A 482 -16.87 -49.63 63.87
N PRO A 483 -17.45 -50.84 63.80
CA PRO A 483 -18.74 -51.09 63.15
C PRO A 483 -19.88 -50.25 63.73
N LEU A 484 -19.76 -49.85 65.00
CA LEU A 484 -20.74 -49.02 65.72
C LEU A 484 -20.78 -47.58 65.19
N VAL A 485 -19.63 -47.04 64.77
CA VAL A 485 -19.52 -45.70 64.16
C VAL A 485 -20.08 -45.71 62.75
N VAL A 486 -19.80 -46.77 61.99
CA VAL A 486 -20.35 -46.96 60.64
C VAL A 486 -21.87 -47.05 60.67
N ARG A 487 -22.43 -47.84 61.59
CA ARG A 487 -23.88 -47.99 61.74
C ARG A 487 -24.58 -46.69 62.12
N ARG A 488 -24.02 -45.91 63.06
CA ARG A 488 -24.58 -44.59 63.43
C ARG A 488 -24.52 -43.59 62.27
N ALA A 489 -23.44 -43.58 61.50
CA ALA A 489 -23.31 -42.72 60.34
C ALA A 489 -24.34 -43.09 59.25
N ASP A 490 -24.53 -44.39 59.00
CA ASP A 490 -25.49 -44.88 58.01
C ASP A 490 -26.95 -44.62 58.45
N GLU A 491 -27.28 -44.80 59.73
CA GLU A 491 -28.60 -44.46 60.29
C GLU A 491 -28.90 -42.95 60.20
N HIS A 492 -27.90 -42.08 60.37
CA HIS A 492 -28.08 -40.63 60.20
C HIS A 492 -28.21 -40.22 58.74
N MET A 493 -27.44 -40.84 57.84
CA MET A 493 -27.57 -40.60 56.39
C MET A 493 -28.88 -41.12 55.81
N ALA A 494 -29.48 -42.16 56.40
CA ALA A 494 -30.78 -42.66 56.00
C ALA A 494 -31.93 -41.71 56.39
N ARG A 495 -31.77 -40.95 57.48
CA ARG A 495 -32.77 -39.97 57.95
C ARG A 495 -32.67 -38.62 57.25
N ALA A 496 -31.47 -38.22 56.81
CA ALA A 496 -31.28 -37.00 56.04
C ALA A 496 -31.54 -37.26 54.55
N ARG A 497 -32.43 -36.51 53.89
CA ARG A 497 -32.63 -36.57 52.42
C ARG A 497 -31.39 -36.02 51.71
N VAL A 498 -30.32 -36.82 51.68
CA VAL A 498 -29.09 -36.53 50.95
C VAL A 498 -29.16 -37.23 49.58
N PRO A 499 -29.04 -36.47 48.47
CA PRO A 499 -28.92 -37.03 47.12
C PRO A 499 -27.84 -38.11 47.06
N ALA A 500 -28.09 -39.21 46.34
CA ALA A 500 -27.28 -40.43 46.38
C ALA A 500 -25.79 -40.17 46.09
N ASP A 501 -25.54 -39.25 45.18
CA ASP A 501 -24.25 -38.83 44.62
C ASP A 501 -23.38 -38.12 45.67
N LEU A 502 -23.97 -37.51 46.70
CA LEU A 502 -23.25 -36.77 47.74
C LEU A 502 -23.05 -37.57 49.03
N ARG A 503 -23.71 -38.73 49.20
CA ARG A 503 -23.62 -39.55 50.43
C ARG A 503 -22.20 -39.99 50.74
N ALA A 504 -21.43 -40.37 49.73
CA ALA A 504 -20.04 -40.81 49.92
C ALA A 504 -19.14 -39.70 50.49
N VAL A 505 -19.36 -38.45 50.06
CA VAL A 505 -18.60 -37.27 50.51
C VAL A 505 -18.99 -36.90 51.94
N VAL A 506 -20.29 -36.84 52.22
CA VAL A 506 -20.83 -36.54 53.56
C VAL A 506 -20.40 -37.59 54.58
N ARG A 507 -20.42 -38.88 54.22
CA ARG A 507 -19.92 -39.98 55.06
C ARG A 507 -18.44 -39.81 55.41
N ARG A 508 -17.60 -39.47 54.43
CA ARG A 508 -16.16 -39.21 54.66
C ARG A 508 -15.91 -38.03 55.59
N TYR A 509 -16.69 -36.96 55.45
CA TYR A 509 -16.58 -35.78 56.32
C TYR A 509 -16.88 -36.12 57.78
N PHE A 510 -18.00 -36.79 58.06
CA PHE A 510 -18.37 -37.14 59.43
C PHE A 510 -17.46 -38.21 60.05
N LEU A 511 -16.94 -39.15 59.27
CA LEU A 511 -15.94 -40.12 59.73
C LEU A 511 -14.62 -39.45 60.11
N ALA A 512 -14.16 -38.47 59.32
CA ALA A 512 -12.96 -37.70 59.64
C ALA A 512 -13.15 -36.80 60.89
N LEU A 513 -14.36 -36.30 61.12
CA LEU A 513 -14.71 -35.53 62.31
C LEU A 513 -14.73 -36.39 63.58
N ALA A 514 -15.21 -37.62 63.47
CA ALA A 514 -15.28 -38.58 64.57
C ALA A 514 -13.89 -39.08 65.02
N GLN A 515 -12.90 -39.08 64.14
CA GLN A 515 -11.50 -39.44 64.46
C GLN A 515 -10.73 -38.32 65.18
N ARG A 516 -11.28 -37.11 65.27
CA ARG A 516 -10.66 -35.96 65.96
C ARG A 516 -11.21 -35.70 67.36
N ARG A 517 -12.18 -36.50 67.81
CA ARG A 517 -12.58 -36.64 69.20
C ARG A 517 -11.96 -37.90 69.75
#